data_AF-A0A966W024-F1
#
_entry.id   AF-A0A966W024-F1
#
_cell.length_a   1.000
_cell.length_b   1.000
_cell.length_c   1.000
_cell.angle_alpha   90.00
_cell.angle_beta   90.00
_cell.angle_gamma   90.00
#
_symmetry.space_group_name_H-M   'P 1'
#
loop_
_entity.id
_entity.type
_entity.pdbx_description
1 polymer ?
#
loop_
_entity_poly.entity_id
_entity_poly.type
_entity_poly.pdbx_seq_one_letter_code
_entity_poly.pdbx_strand_id
1 'polypeptide(L)'
;MQRTFLGIEIGGTKLQLVAGDADARITARQRFTVDRARGGAGIREQIKGALPKLMELAQPAAVGVGFGGPVDSATGQICCSHQIEGWSEFPLGKWLCGLTGLPVALDNDANTAALGEALRGAGVGRNPVFYVTLGSGVGGGLV
;
A
#
# COMPACT_ATOMS: atom_id res chain seq x y z
N MET A 1 -15.71 -19.32 3.05
CA MET A 1 -15.14 -18.39 2.05
C MET A 1 -13.68 -18.20 2.40
N GLN A 2 -12.77 -18.14 1.41
CA GLN A 2 -11.37 -17.80 1.70
C GLN A 2 -11.29 -16.35 2.18
N ARG A 3 -10.39 -16.08 3.13
CA ARG A 3 -10.20 -14.75 3.69
C ARG A 3 -9.52 -13.86 2.65
N THR A 4 -10.10 -12.70 2.39
CA THR A 4 -9.57 -11.72 1.41
C THR A 4 -8.99 -10.51 2.14
N PHE A 5 -8.08 -9.80 1.48
CA PHE A 5 -7.39 -8.63 1.98
C PHE A 5 -7.38 -7.54 0.90
N LEU A 6 -7.30 -6.28 1.34
CA LEU A 6 -7.09 -5.14 0.46
C LEU A 6 -5.62 -4.71 0.53
N GLY A 7 -4.97 -4.53 -0.62
CA GLY A 7 -3.64 -3.92 -0.73
C GLY A 7 -3.73 -2.55 -1.39
N ILE A 8 -3.04 -1.55 -0.86
CA ILE A 8 -2.97 -0.20 -1.43
C ILE A 8 -1.50 0.18 -1.61
N GLU A 9 -1.11 0.51 -2.84
CA GLU A 9 0.22 1.03 -3.18
C GLU A 9 0.08 2.53 -3.52
N ILE A 10 0.77 3.38 -2.78
CA ILE A 10 0.75 4.84 -2.96
C ILE A 10 2.15 5.31 -3.36
N GLY A 11 2.35 5.62 -4.63
CA GLY A 11 3.59 6.23 -5.15
C GLY A 11 3.36 7.63 -5.72
N GLY A 12 4.43 8.32 -6.13
CA GLY A 12 4.33 9.69 -6.66
C GLY A 12 3.83 9.82 -8.10
N THR A 13 3.57 8.72 -8.80
CA THR A 13 3.01 8.70 -10.18
C THR A 13 1.85 7.72 -10.34
N LYS A 14 1.77 6.72 -9.47
CA LYS A 14 0.84 5.60 -9.55
C LYS A 14 0.20 5.37 -8.19
N LEU A 15 -1.12 5.21 -8.21
CA LEU A 15 -1.91 4.66 -7.12
C LEU A 15 -2.48 3.32 -7.60
N GLN A 16 -2.36 2.28 -6.79
CA GLN A 16 -2.93 0.97 -7.11
C GLN A 16 -3.65 0.39 -5.89
N LEU A 17 -4.86 -0.12 -6.10
CA LEU A 17 -5.61 -0.86 -5.10
C LEU A 17 -5.87 -2.26 -5.63
N VAL A 18 -5.70 -3.27 -4.78
CA VAL A 18 -5.93 -4.67 -5.11
C VAL A 18 -6.75 -5.34 -4.03
N ALA A 19 -7.58 -6.30 -4.42
CA ALA A 19 -8.06 -7.33 -3.51
C ALA A 19 -7.25 -8.60 -3.78
N GLY A 20 -6.89 -9.33 -2.72
CA GLY A 20 -6.22 -10.62 -2.85
C GLY A 20 -6.61 -11.60 -1.76
N ASP A 21 -6.50 -12.89 -2.06
CA ASP A 21 -6.82 -13.96 -1.11
C ASP A 21 -5.68 -14.19 -0.08
N ALA A 22 -5.86 -15.19 0.79
CA ALA A 22 -4.85 -15.58 1.78
C ALA A 22 -3.57 -16.16 1.16
N ASP A 23 -3.61 -16.55 -0.11
CA ASP A 23 -2.45 -16.91 -0.91
C ASP A 23 -1.87 -15.69 -1.62
N ALA A 24 -2.27 -14.46 -1.27
CA ALA A 24 -1.84 -13.24 -1.94
C ALA A 24 -2.03 -13.25 -3.48
N ARG A 25 -2.97 -14.05 -3.99
CA ARG A 25 -3.38 -13.99 -5.40
C ARG A 25 -4.30 -12.79 -5.58
N ILE A 26 -3.96 -11.92 -6.52
CA ILE A 26 -4.77 -10.73 -6.83
C ILE A 26 -6.04 -11.16 -7.56
N THR A 27 -7.20 -10.89 -6.95
CA THR A 27 -8.53 -11.22 -7.50
C THR A 27 -9.22 -10.02 -8.14
N ALA A 28 -8.88 -8.80 -7.71
CA ALA A 28 -9.34 -7.57 -8.34
C ALA A 28 -8.26 -6.48 -8.26
N ARG A 29 -8.26 -5.58 -9.25
CA ARG A 29 -7.27 -4.49 -9.33
C ARG A 29 -7.89 -3.23 -9.90
N GLN A 30 -7.58 -2.10 -9.29
CA GLN A 30 -7.82 -0.77 -9.82
C GLN A 30 -6.50 0.02 -9.81
N ARG A 31 -6.22 0.71 -10.90
CA ARG A 31 -4.99 1.51 -11.06
C ARG A 31 -5.34 2.91 -11.53
N PHE A 32 -4.69 3.89 -10.93
CA PHE A 32 -4.88 5.31 -11.21
C PHE A 32 -3.55 6.01 -11.43
N THR A 33 -3.60 7.08 -12.24
CA THR A 33 -2.49 8.03 -12.36
C THR A 33 -2.61 9.06 -11.24
N VAL A 34 -1.50 9.35 -10.57
CA VAL A 34 -1.44 10.38 -9.53
C VAL A 34 -1.22 11.73 -10.18
N ASP A 35 -2.14 12.66 -9.94
CA ASP A 35 -1.97 14.07 -10.26
C ASP A 35 -1.25 14.77 -9.09
N ARG A 36 0.03 15.07 -9.29
CA ARG A 36 0.87 15.70 -8.27
C ARG A 36 0.35 17.07 -7.83
N ALA A 37 -0.30 17.82 -8.74
CA ALA A 37 -0.83 19.15 -8.44
C ALA A 37 -1.99 19.10 -7.44
N ARG A 38 -2.68 17.96 -7.33
CA ARG A 38 -3.76 17.74 -6.35
C ARG A 38 -3.25 17.18 -5.01
N GLY A 39 -1.95 16.90 -4.91
CA GLY A 39 -1.30 16.43 -3.69
C GLY A 39 -1.92 15.15 -3.11
N GLY A 40 -1.66 14.91 -1.82
CA GLY A 40 -2.23 13.80 -1.06
C GLY A 40 -3.75 13.86 -0.97
N ALA A 41 -4.36 15.05 -1.06
CA ALA A 41 -5.82 15.18 -1.09
C ALA A 41 -6.42 14.53 -2.35
N GLY A 42 -5.83 14.75 -3.53
CA GLY A 42 -6.25 14.09 -4.77
C GLY A 42 -6.18 12.57 -4.69
N ILE A 43 -5.09 12.04 -4.13
CA ILE A 43 -4.92 10.60 -3.92
C ILE A 43 -5.98 10.05 -2.96
N ARG A 44 -6.25 10.75 -1.86
CA ARG A 44 -7.28 10.35 -0.88
C ARG A 44 -8.68 10.30 -1.51
N GLU A 45 -9.01 11.23 -2.39
CA GLU A 45 -10.29 11.18 -3.12
C GLU A 45 -10.36 10.01 -4.11
N GLN A 46 -9.26 9.68 -4.80
CA GLN A 46 -9.20 8.48 -5.65
C GLN A 46 -9.41 7.20 -4.82
N ILE A 47 -8.79 7.10 -3.64
CA ILE A 47 -8.96 5.98 -2.71
C ILE A 47 -10.43 5.87 -2.28
N LYS A 48 -11.05 6.97 -1.84
CA LYS A 48 -12.47 7.00 -1.44
C LYS A 48 -13.40 6.53 -2.57
N GLY A 49 -13.14 6.94 -3.80
CA GLY A 49 -13.94 6.53 -4.96
C GLY A 49 -13.77 5.04 -5.33
N ALA A 50 -12.57 4.49 -5.13
CA ALA A 50 -12.25 3.11 -5.51
C ALA A 50 -12.66 2.06 -4.47
N LEU A 51 -12.63 2.43 -3.18
CA LEU A 51 -12.86 1.52 -2.05
C LEU A 51 -14.21 0.79 -2.07
N PRO A 52 -15.36 1.45 -2.27
CA PRO A 52 -16.67 0.79 -2.15
C PRO A 52 -16.80 -0.44 -3.04
N LYS A 53 -16.37 -0.34 -4.30
CA LYS A 53 -16.41 -1.46 -5.26
C LYS A 53 -15.52 -2.62 -4.82
N LEU A 54 -14.33 -2.36 -4.29
CA LEU A 54 -13.44 -3.44 -3.82
C LEU A 54 -13.96 -4.08 -2.53
N MET A 55 -14.52 -3.28 -1.63
CA MET A 55 -15.13 -3.79 -0.39
C MET A 55 -16.32 -4.70 -0.68
N GLU A 56 -17.20 -4.30 -1.60
CA GLU A 56 -18.37 -5.09 -2.01
C GLU A 56 -17.96 -6.41 -2.67
N LEU A 57 -17.00 -6.36 -3.60
CA LEU A 57 -16.56 -7.53 -4.35
C LEU A 57 -15.79 -8.55 -3.48
N ALA A 58 -14.97 -8.08 -2.56
CA ALA A 58 -13.97 -8.91 -1.88
C ALA A 58 -14.27 -9.19 -0.41
N GLN A 59 -15.08 -8.35 0.24
CA GLN A 59 -15.34 -8.37 1.69
C GLN A 59 -14.05 -8.59 2.50
N PRO A 60 -13.05 -7.70 2.34
CA PRO A 60 -11.73 -7.92 2.91
C PRO A 60 -11.75 -7.86 4.44
N ALA A 61 -10.88 -8.64 5.07
CA ALA A 61 -10.76 -8.71 6.52
C ALA A 61 -9.75 -7.71 7.11
N ALA A 62 -8.86 -7.15 6.28
CA ALA A 62 -7.88 -6.13 6.66
C ALA A 62 -7.33 -5.39 5.43
N VAL A 63 -6.64 -4.28 5.66
CA VAL A 63 -5.96 -3.46 4.65
C VAL A 63 -4.46 -3.42 4.91
N GLY A 64 -3.66 -3.66 3.88
CA GLY A 64 -2.21 -3.42 3.87
C GLY A 64 -1.87 -2.25 2.95
N VAL A 65 -0.91 -1.41 3.34
CA VAL A 65 -0.47 -0.25 2.55
C VAL A 65 1.04 -0.24 2.37
N GLY A 66 1.49 -0.07 1.13
CA GLY A 66 2.86 0.31 0.79
C GLY A 66 2.91 1.77 0.39
N PHE A 67 3.66 2.59 1.13
CA PHE A 67 3.76 4.03 0.88
C PHE A 67 5.16 4.42 0.37
N GLY A 68 5.20 5.19 -0.72
CA GLY A 68 6.42 5.75 -1.32
C GLY A 68 7.01 6.90 -0.50
N GLY A 69 7.55 6.58 0.66
CA GLY A 69 8.17 7.52 1.58
C GLY A 69 8.34 6.94 3.00
N PRO A 70 8.92 7.72 3.92
CA PRO A 70 9.08 7.34 5.31
C PRO A 70 7.72 7.27 6.02
N VAL A 71 7.52 6.20 6.78
CA VAL A 71 6.33 5.96 7.58
C VAL A 71 6.73 5.54 8.99
N ASP A 72 5.92 5.93 9.97
CA ASP A 72 5.90 5.29 11.28
C ASP A 72 4.87 4.16 11.23
N SER A 73 5.35 2.94 11.01
CA SER A 73 4.51 1.75 10.91
C SER A 73 3.86 1.35 12.24
N ALA A 74 4.42 1.79 13.38
CA ALA A 74 3.87 1.49 14.69
C ALA A 74 2.62 2.34 14.98
N THR A 75 2.63 3.61 14.59
CA THR A 75 1.49 4.53 14.78
C THR A 75 0.55 4.59 13.58
N GLY A 76 1.01 4.14 12.41
CA GLY A 76 0.29 4.23 11.16
C GLY A 76 0.26 5.65 10.57
N GLN A 77 1.30 6.44 10.83
CA GLN A 77 1.44 7.81 10.38
C GLN A 77 2.43 7.90 9.21
N ILE A 78 2.13 8.76 8.25
CA ILE A 78 3.10 9.16 7.23
C ILE A 78 3.95 10.28 7.81
N CYS A 79 5.27 10.11 7.86
CA CYS A 79 6.16 11.16 8.36
C CYS A 79 6.20 12.32 7.34
N CYS A 80 6.55 12.00 6.09
CA CYS A 80 6.54 12.96 5.00
C CYS A 80 6.51 12.26 3.63
N SER A 81 6.36 13.04 2.56
CA SER A 81 6.60 12.58 1.20
C SER A 81 7.46 13.60 0.47
N HIS A 82 8.51 13.12 -0.20
CA HIS A 82 9.40 13.96 -1.01
C HIS A 82 8.84 14.24 -2.41
N GLN A 83 7.79 13.52 -2.83
CA GLN A 83 7.26 13.57 -4.20
C GLN A 83 5.87 14.21 -4.28
N ILE A 84 5.08 14.16 -3.20
CA ILE A 84 3.69 14.58 -3.16
C ILE A 84 3.42 15.38 -1.89
N GLU A 85 2.95 16.62 -2.02
CA GLU A 85 2.58 17.45 -0.87
C GLU A 85 1.32 16.95 -0.15
N GLY A 86 1.11 17.36 1.10
CA GLY A 86 -0.12 17.06 1.85
C GLY A 86 -0.14 15.68 2.55
N TRP A 87 1.05 15.10 2.77
CA TRP A 87 1.28 13.87 3.51
C TRP A 87 2.03 14.04 4.83
N SER A 88 2.60 15.22 5.08
CA SER A 88 3.37 15.47 6.31
C SER A 88 2.52 15.17 7.54
N GLU A 89 3.04 14.30 8.42
CA GLU A 89 2.40 13.89 9.67
C GLU A 89 0.96 13.34 9.49
N PHE A 90 0.60 12.88 8.29
CA PHE A 90 -0.78 12.47 8.01
C PHE A 90 -1.09 11.10 8.62
N PRO A 91 -2.19 10.94 9.40
CA PRO A 91 -2.53 9.69 10.07
C PRO A 91 -3.22 8.70 9.11
N LEU A 92 -2.51 8.22 8.09
CA LEU A 92 -3.08 7.40 7.01
C LEU A 92 -3.77 6.13 7.52
N GLY A 93 -3.17 5.42 8.47
CA GLY A 93 -3.73 4.20 9.03
C GLY A 93 -5.08 4.45 9.71
N LYS A 94 -5.17 5.48 10.55
CA LYS A 94 -6.43 5.87 11.22
C LYS A 94 -7.48 6.33 10.21
N TRP A 95 -7.08 7.10 9.20
CA TRP A 95 -7.99 7.57 8.16
C TRP A 95 -8.58 6.43 7.34
N LEU A 96 -7.77 5.45 6.91
CA LEU A 96 -8.24 4.25 6.20
C LEU A 96 -9.10 3.35 7.10
N CYS A 97 -8.74 3.19 8.37
CA CYS A 97 -9.54 2.47 9.35
C CYS A 97 -10.93 3.09 9.49
N GLY A 98 -11.02 4.43 9.60
CA GLY A 98 -12.30 5.13 9.65
C GLY A 98 -13.14 4.98 8.38
N LEU A 99 -12.52 4.87 7.21
CA LEU A 99 -13.24 4.67 5.94
C LEU A 99 -13.74 3.23 5.74
N THR A 100 -12.99 2.24 6.21
CA THR A 100 -13.25 0.82 5.90
C THR A 100 -13.86 0.07 7.06
N GLY A 101 -13.69 0.54 8.30
CA GLY A 101 -13.99 -0.21 9.52
C GLY A 101 -13.05 -1.38 9.77
N LEU A 102 -11.94 -1.48 9.02
CA LEU A 102 -11.03 -2.63 9.04
C LEU A 102 -9.70 -2.30 9.72
N PRO A 103 -9.00 -3.32 10.28
CA PRO A 103 -7.60 -3.18 10.68
C PRO A 103 -6.73 -2.77 9.49
N VAL A 104 -5.80 -1.84 9.72
CA VAL A 104 -4.88 -1.32 8.71
C VAL A 104 -3.45 -1.49 9.19
N ALA A 105 -2.61 -2.08 8.34
CA ALA A 105 -1.16 -2.10 8.49
C ALA A 105 -0.51 -1.31 7.35
N LEU A 106 0.58 -0.61 7.63
CA LEU A 106 1.30 0.16 6.63
C LEU A 106 2.80 0.13 6.84
N ASP A 107 3.53 0.12 5.74
CA ASP A 107 4.98 0.17 5.72
C ASP A 107 5.45 0.96 4.49
N ASN A 108 6.75 1.21 4.41
CA ASN A 108 7.39 1.73 3.22
C ASN A 108 7.22 0.77 2.04
N ASP A 109 7.02 1.31 0.84
CA ASP A 109 6.81 0.55 -0.38
C ASP A 109 7.93 -0.45 -0.69
N ALA A 110 9.21 -0.09 -0.48
CA ALA A 110 10.32 -1.01 -0.68
C ALA A 110 10.32 -2.19 0.30
N ASN A 111 9.95 -1.96 1.57
CA ASN A 111 9.77 -3.03 2.56
C ASN A 111 8.63 -3.96 2.14
N THR A 112 7.48 -3.42 1.72
CA THR A 112 6.35 -4.25 1.27
C THR A 112 6.66 -5.03 0.00
N ALA A 113 7.46 -4.47 -0.91
CA ALA A 113 7.93 -5.15 -2.10
C ALA A 113 8.89 -6.30 -1.75
N ALA A 114 9.83 -6.06 -0.82
CA ALA A 114 10.72 -7.09 -0.31
C ALA A 114 9.94 -8.26 0.30
N LEU A 115 8.94 -7.96 1.13
CA LEU A 115 8.05 -8.97 1.72
C LEU A 115 7.27 -9.74 0.64
N GLY A 116 6.76 -9.04 -0.38
CA GLY A 116 6.08 -9.66 -1.51
C GLY A 116 6.99 -10.64 -2.27
N GLU A 117 8.22 -10.25 -2.55
CA GLU A 117 9.21 -11.10 -3.23
C GLU A 117 9.63 -12.31 -2.37
N ALA A 118 9.81 -12.12 -1.06
CA ALA A 118 10.15 -13.19 -0.13
C ALA A 118 9.01 -14.22 0.02
N LEU A 119 7.75 -13.76 0.04
CA LEU A 119 6.61 -14.63 0.25
C LEU A 119 6.14 -15.32 -1.03
N ARG A 120 6.14 -14.60 -2.18
CA ARG A 120 5.47 -15.05 -3.42
C ARG A 120 6.26 -14.80 -4.69
N GLY A 121 7.42 -14.15 -4.63
CA GLY A 121 8.26 -13.83 -5.78
C GLY A 121 9.54 -14.65 -5.85
N ALA A 122 10.63 -14.02 -6.28
CA ALA A 122 11.91 -14.67 -6.51
C ALA A 122 12.63 -15.10 -5.22
N GLY A 123 12.22 -14.56 -4.06
CA GLY A 123 12.82 -14.84 -2.75
C GLY A 123 12.26 -16.08 -2.05
N VAL A 124 11.24 -16.75 -2.61
CA VAL A 124 10.60 -17.89 -1.95
C VAL A 124 11.59 -19.01 -1.64
N GLY A 125 11.58 -19.47 -0.39
CA GLY A 125 12.47 -20.51 0.12
C GLY A 125 13.90 -20.04 0.42
N ARG A 126 14.16 -18.73 0.40
CA ARG A 126 15.46 -18.13 0.77
C ARG A 126 15.37 -17.44 2.14
N ASN A 127 16.47 -17.44 2.87
CA ASN A 127 16.63 -16.73 4.14
C ASN A 127 18.12 -16.42 4.35
N PRO A 128 18.54 -15.14 4.34
CA PRO A 128 17.72 -13.93 4.20
C PRO A 128 17.36 -13.60 2.74
N VAL A 129 16.39 -12.70 2.53
CA VAL A 129 16.07 -12.06 1.24
C VAL A 129 16.38 -10.57 1.33
N PHE A 130 17.42 -10.11 0.61
CA PHE A 130 17.69 -8.69 0.43
C PHE A 130 17.17 -8.21 -0.92
N TYR A 131 16.15 -7.36 -0.89
CA TYR A 131 15.53 -6.76 -2.07
C TYR A 131 16.07 -5.35 -2.29
N VAL A 132 16.39 -5.03 -3.54
CA VAL A 132 16.78 -3.69 -3.97
C VAL A 132 15.95 -3.30 -5.18
N THR A 133 15.34 -2.11 -5.11
CA THR A 133 14.65 -1.49 -6.25
C THR A 133 15.49 -0.34 -6.80
N LEU A 134 15.69 -0.35 -8.11
CA LEU A 134 16.44 0.66 -8.86
C LEU A 134 15.49 1.28 -9.91
N GLY A 135 15.09 2.53 -9.69
CA GLY A 135 14.19 3.26 -10.58
C GLY A 135 14.48 4.76 -10.55
N SER A 136 13.45 5.60 -10.38
CA SER A 136 13.66 7.03 -10.14
C SER A 136 14.31 7.34 -8.79
N GLY A 137 14.45 6.34 -7.93
CA GLY A 137 15.23 6.35 -6.71
C GLY A 137 15.77 4.96 -6.40
N VAL A 138 16.51 4.84 -5.30
CA VAL A 138 17.00 3.56 -4.77
C VAL A 138 16.26 3.29 -3.47
N GLY A 139 15.71 2.08 -3.35
CA GLY A 139 15.09 1.58 -2.13
C GLY A 139 15.46 0.13 -1.90
N GLY A 140 15.19 -0.40 -0.72
CA GLY A 140 15.41 -1.80 -0.43
C GLY A 140 14.77 -2.23 0.87
N GLY A 141 14.69 -3.54 1.06
CA GLY A 141 14.18 -4.17 2.27
C GLY A 141 14.89 -5.50 2.52
N LEU A 142 15.03 -5.86 3.79
CA LEU A 142 15.62 -7.12 4.23
C LEU A 142 14.54 -7.94 4.95
N VAL A 143 14.34 -9.18 4.52
CA VAL A 143 13.39 -10.14 5.10
C VAL A 143 14.12 -11.39 5.55
#